data_AF-A0A8I0ZZF6-F1
#
_entry.id   AF-A0A8I0ZZF6-F1
#
_cell.length_a   1.000
_cell.length_b   1.000
_cell.length_c   1.000
_cell.angle_alpha   90.00
_cell.angle_beta   90.00
_cell.angle_gamma   90.00
#
_symmetry.space_group_name_H-M   'P 1'
#
loop_
_entity.id
_entity.type
_entity.pdbx_description
1 polymer ?
#
loop_
_entity_poly.entity_id
_entity_poly.type
_entity_poly.pdbx_seq_one_letter_code
_entity_poly.pdbx_strand_id
1 'polypeptide(L)'
;MKKTMTMPETDTARTWVLERTRYPQRSARTTAVLDWSAVSPSTQSAVAALSTTIVDPNELLAPPSWWRALTGKPRGYAQLTTEQREELRQAYSALHWPLLEVGTETRLVVIAENLVARIISDPAWAHPLLDGHRSVLGFTIELHMIAAAAHELLRLRSTTPTLPADDGTDQLAKARAEWDRRHVVAALVEDALVDRVAALRAYEQALTPIGVALNNLQSVTELAAGAADVDRIFGQIIGSDYAAGHTNAMREDIDDVRAGLDAQVAYLDSLIGPHRNA
;
A
#
# COMPACT_ATOMS: atom_id res chain seq x y z
N MET A 1 8.54 -15.03 -34.82
CA MET A 1 8.48 -14.64 -33.39
C MET A 1 8.77 -13.14 -33.29
N LYS A 2 7.72 -12.32 -33.14
CA LYS A 2 7.89 -10.89 -32.88
C LYS A 2 8.30 -10.72 -31.43
N LYS A 3 9.46 -10.13 -31.21
CA LYS A 3 9.97 -9.72 -29.90
C LYS A 3 9.03 -8.62 -29.41
N THR A 4 8.16 -8.94 -28.45
CA THR A 4 7.37 -7.93 -27.74
C THR A 4 8.36 -7.06 -27.01
N MET A 5 8.59 -5.86 -27.56
CA MET A 5 9.40 -4.83 -26.92
C MET A 5 8.54 -4.27 -25.79
N THR A 6 8.67 -4.84 -24.60
CA THR A 6 8.19 -4.22 -23.37
C THR A 6 8.85 -2.86 -23.27
N MET A 7 8.09 -1.79 -23.52
CA MET A 7 8.48 -0.44 -23.10
C MET A 7 8.87 -0.51 -21.62
N PRO A 8 9.95 0.16 -21.20
CA PRO A 8 10.30 0.21 -19.79
C PRO A 8 9.12 0.85 -19.04
N GLU A 9 8.59 0.16 -18.02
CA GLU A 9 7.45 0.62 -17.19
C GLU A 9 7.67 2.05 -16.63
N THR A 10 8.93 2.46 -16.51
CA THR A 10 9.38 3.80 -16.14
C THR A 10 8.82 4.90 -17.04
N ASP A 11 8.70 4.69 -18.36
CA ASP A 11 8.15 5.72 -19.27
C ASP A 11 6.66 5.98 -19.00
N THR A 12 5.93 4.95 -18.57
CA THR A 12 4.50 5.08 -18.21
C THR A 12 4.35 5.78 -16.86
N ALA A 13 5.16 5.40 -15.87
CA ALA A 13 5.16 6.04 -14.55
C ALA A 13 5.59 7.51 -14.63
N ARG A 14 6.63 7.81 -15.42
CA ARG A 14 7.13 9.16 -15.63
C ARG A 14 6.11 10.05 -16.31
N THR A 15 5.45 9.55 -17.36
CA THR A 15 4.35 10.26 -18.04
C THR A 15 3.22 10.58 -17.08
N TRP A 16 2.84 9.63 -16.21
CA TRP A 16 1.82 9.85 -15.18
C TRP A 16 2.21 10.94 -14.19
N VAL A 17 3.47 10.98 -13.74
CA VAL A 17 3.97 12.03 -12.84
C VAL A 17 3.89 13.40 -13.51
N LEU A 18 4.39 13.52 -14.75
CA LEU A 18 4.34 14.76 -15.52
C LEU A 18 2.92 15.23 -15.81
N GLU A 19 1.96 14.33 -15.97
CA GLU A 19 0.56 14.70 -16.09
C GLU A 19 0.01 15.21 -14.76
N ARG A 20 0.34 14.55 -13.64
CA ARG A 20 -0.13 14.93 -12.30
C ARG A 20 0.42 16.26 -11.81
N THR A 21 1.64 16.64 -12.19
CA THR A 21 2.21 17.94 -11.86
C THR A 21 1.50 19.09 -12.58
N ARG A 22 0.64 18.85 -13.59
CA ARG A 22 -0.15 19.90 -14.24
C ARG A 22 -1.29 20.41 -13.38
N TYR A 23 -1.79 19.58 -12.46
CA TYR A 23 -2.93 19.91 -11.62
C TYR A 23 -2.51 20.52 -10.29
N PRO A 24 -3.28 21.48 -9.73
CA PRO A 24 -3.06 22.00 -8.40
C PRO A 24 -3.03 20.88 -7.35
N GLN A 25 -2.09 20.99 -6.42
CA GLN A 25 -1.98 20.09 -5.27
C GLN A 25 -2.23 20.88 -3.98
N ARG A 26 -2.52 20.17 -2.88
CA ARG A 26 -2.48 20.78 -1.54
C ARG A 26 -1.03 21.17 -1.20
N SER A 27 -0.83 21.96 -0.15
CA SER A 27 0.51 22.22 0.37
C SER A 27 1.17 20.91 0.84
N ALA A 28 2.48 20.80 0.61
CA ALA A 28 3.28 19.69 1.12
C ALA A 28 3.19 19.62 2.65
N ARG A 29 3.11 18.40 3.19
CA ARG A 29 3.07 18.16 4.63
C ARG A 29 4.46 18.19 5.24
N THR A 30 5.48 17.79 4.49
CA THR A 30 6.87 17.81 4.91
C THR A 30 7.37 19.26 5.00
N THR A 31 7.38 19.83 6.21
CA THR A 31 7.88 21.19 6.48
C THR A 31 9.30 21.22 7.05
N ALA A 32 9.94 20.07 7.16
CA ALA A 32 11.32 19.95 7.61
C ALA A 32 11.94 18.69 7.00
N VAL A 33 13.27 18.65 6.96
CA VAL A 33 14.05 17.52 6.46
C VAL A 33 15.31 17.34 7.30
N LEU A 34 15.94 16.18 7.12
CA LEU A 34 17.26 15.87 7.64
C LEU A 34 18.22 15.74 6.45
N ASP A 35 19.37 16.39 6.52
CA ASP A 35 20.46 16.12 5.59
C ASP A 35 21.06 14.74 5.89
N TRP A 36 20.51 13.72 5.25
CA TRP A 36 20.95 12.34 5.44
C TRP A 36 22.39 12.10 4.98
N SER A 37 22.98 12.97 4.15
CA SER A 37 24.40 12.86 3.79
C SER A 37 25.33 13.19 4.96
N ALA A 38 24.85 13.97 5.92
CA ALA A 38 25.55 14.32 7.15
C ALA A 38 25.25 13.37 8.33
N VAL A 39 24.33 12.40 8.15
CA VAL A 39 23.94 11.43 9.18
C VAL A 39 24.65 10.10 8.97
N SER A 40 25.22 9.55 10.02
CA SER A 40 25.96 8.29 10.01
C SER A 40 25.11 7.10 9.57
N PRO A 41 25.71 6.08 8.93
CA PRO A 41 24.98 4.87 8.49
C PRO A 41 24.29 4.12 9.64
N SER A 42 24.85 4.17 10.86
CA SER A 42 24.24 3.54 12.04
C SER A 42 22.95 4.25 12.45
N THR A 43 22.93 5.58 12.44
CA THR A 43 21.73 6.38 12.71
C THR A 43 20.70 6.23 11.60
N GLN A 44 21.12 6.24 10.33
CA GLN A 44 20.23 5.95 9.19
C GLN A 44 19.56 4.58 9.33
N SER A 45 20.33 3.54 9.68
CA SER A 45 19.80 2.18 9.88
C SER A 45 18.82 2.11 11.06
N ALA A 46 19.13 2.82 12.15
CA ALA A 46 18.25 2.89 13.31
C ALA A 46 16.92 3.58 12.99
N VAL A 47 16.93 4.63 12.17
CA VAL A 47 15.71 5.29 11.69
C VAL A 47 14.97 4.42 10.68
N ALA A 48 15.67 3.75 9.76
CA ALA A 48 15.06 2.83 8.81
C ALA A 48 14.36 1.65 9.52
N ALA A 49 14.88 1.20 10.67
CA ALA A 49 14.23 0.18 11.48
C ALA A 49 12.89 0.62 12.11
N LEU A 50 12.56 1.92 12.06
CA LEU A 50 11.25 2.45 12.48
C LEU A 50 10.17 2.33 11.37
N SER A 51 10.45 1.53 10.32
CA SER A 51 9.77 1.44 9.00
C SER A 51 8.27 1.10 8.97
N THR A 52 7.60 1.01 10.11
CA THR A 52 6.15 0.77 10.13
C THR A 52 5.32 2.03 9.86
N THR A 53 5.93 3.22 9.92
CA THR A 53 5.27 4.50 9.63
C THR A 53 6.23 5.50 8.98
N ILE A 54 5.73 6.40 8.12
CA ILE A 54 6.49 7.59 7.70
C ILE A 54 6.75 8.43 8.95
N VAL A 55 8.01 8.73 9.23
CA VAL A 55 8.37 9.46 10.44
C VAL A 55 8.62 10.92 10.10
N ASP A 56 7.89 11.81 10.77
CA ASP A 56 8.16 13.25 10.68
C ASP A 56 9.51 13.57 11.35
N PRO A 57 10.38 14.41 10.76
CA PRO A 57 11.64 14.81 11.38
C PRO A 57 11.44 15.37 12.80
N ASN A 58 10.36 16.11 13.04
CA ASN A 58 10.03 16.64 14.36
C ASN A 58 9.72 15.54 15.38
N GLU A 59 9.22 14.39 14.93
CA GLU A 59 9.02 13.21 15.78
C GLU A 59 10.35 12.48 16.10
N LEU A 60 11.33 12.50 15.19
CA LEU A 60 12.68 11.94 15.42
C LEU A 60 13.52 12.76 16.40
N LEU A 61 13.41 14.09 16.34
CA LEU A 61 14.29 15.03 17.05
C LEU A 61 13.94 15.27 18.51
N ALA A 62 12.82 14.67 18.96
CA ALA A 62 12.06 15.04 20.15
C ALA A 62 11.50 16.47 20.06
N PRO A 63 10.20 16.68 20.26
CA PRO A 63 9.64 18.01 20.13
C PRO A 63 10.08 18.94 21.27
N PRO A 64 10.20 20.26 21.03
CA PRO A 64 10.19 21.22 22.13
C PRO A 64 8.87 21.08 22.90
N SER A 65 8.85 21.46 24.17
CA SER A 65 7.71 21.23 25.10
C SER A 65 6.34 21.67 24.57
N TRP A 66 6.28 22.68 23.70
CA TRP A 66 5.05 23.19 23.08
C TRP A 66 4.39 22.23 22.08
N TRP A 67 5.14 21.39 21.36
CA TRP A 67 4.57 20.46 20.38
C TRP A 67 3.90 19.25 21.03
N ARG A 68 4.37 18.84 22.22
CA ARG A 68 3.66 17.88 23.06
C ARG A 68 2.29 18.42 23.47
N ALA A 69 2.21 19.73 23.78
CA ALA A 69 0.95 20.38 24.14
C ALA A 69 -0.04 20.44 22.95
N LEU A 70 0.46 20.54 21.71
CA LEU A 70 -0.38 20.55 20.51
C LEU A 70 -0.82 19.16 20.03
N THR A 71 0.05 18.16 20.12
CA THR A 71 -0.19 16.85 19.47
C THR A 71 -0.61 15.76 20.45
N GLY A 72 -0.39 15.93 21.75
CA GLY A 72 -0.69 14.92 22.78
C GLY A 72 0.16 13.64 22.69
N LYS A 73 1.10 13.54 21.74
CA LYS A 73 1.95 12.36 21.56
C LYS A 73 3.13 12.37 22.57
N PRO A 74 3.45 11.24 23.24
CA PRO A 74 4.60 11.14 24.13
C PRO A 74 5.93 11.27 23.37
N ARG A 75 7.04 11.40 24.11
CA ARG A 75 8.42 11.57 23.61
C ARG A 75 8.70 10.65 22.40
N GLY A 76 9.43 11.20 21.42
CA GLY A 76 9.85 10.51 20.20
C GLY A 76 10.53 9.15 20.43
N TYR A 77 10.78 8.43 19.35
CA TYR A 77 11.21 7.02 19.32
C TYR A 77 12.28 6.70 20.36
N ALA A 78 11.88 5.97 21.42
CA ALA A 78 12.73 5.58 22.54
C ALA A 78 13.93 4.71 22.11
N GLN A 79 13.81 4.07 20.94
CA GLN A 79 14.82 3.22 20.31
C GLN A 79 16.08 4.01 19.88
N LEU A 80 15.99 5.32 19.68
CA LEU A 80 17.15 6.15 19.33
C LEU A 80 18.00 6.47 20.57
N THR A 81 19.32 6.49 20.44
CA THR A 81 20.22 6.94 21.51
C THR A 81 20.25 8.47 21.60
N THR A 82 20.83 9.02 22.68
CA THR A 82 21.02 10.47 22.81
C THR A 82 21.94 11.02 21.72
N GLU A 83 23.02 10.30 21.40
CA GLU A 83 23.98 10.67 20.34
C GLU A 83 23.31 10.69 18.96
N GLN A 84 22.53 9.65 18.63
CA GLN A 84 21.77 9.59 17.37
C GLN A 84 20.79 10.76 17.25
N ARG A 85 20.11 11.13 18.34
CA ARG A 85 19.19 12.29 18.32
C ARG A 85 19.91 13.62 18.13
N GLU A 86 21.12 13.76 18.68
CA GLU A 86 21.93 14.97 18.49
C GLU A 86 22.45 15.07 17.06
N GLU A 87 22.91 13.96 16.48
CA GLU A 87 23.31 13.89 15.08
C GLU A 87 22.15 14.28 14.14
N LEU A 88 20.96 13.72 14.36
CA LEU A 88 19.76 14.11 13.62
C LEU A 88 19.46 15.60 13.80
N ARG A 89 19.63 16.16 15.01
CA ARG A 89 19.38 17.59 15.27
C ARG A 89 20.33 18.49 14.50
N GLN A 90 21.59 18.09 14.34
CA GLN A 90 22.57 18.83 13.55
C GLN A 90 22.27 18.75 12.05
N ALA A 91 21.69 17.64 11.58
CA ALA A 91 21.26 17.48 10.20
C ALA A 91 19.90 18.15 9.88
N TYR A 92 19.19 18.68 10.89
CA TYR A 92 17.85 19.23 10.71
C TYR A 92 17.83 20.55 9.93
N SER A 93 16.90 20.66 8.99
CA SER A 93 16.62 21.89 8.27
C SER A 93 15.11 22.10 8.13
N ALA A 94 14.63 23.29 8.54
CA ALA A 94 13.25 23.70 8.32
C ALA A 94 13.04 24.13 6.86
N LEU A 95 11.99 23.61 6.23
CA LEU A 95 11.59 23.96 4.86
C LEU A 95 10.46 24.99 4.89
N HIS A 96 10.53 25.97 4.00
CA HIS A 96 9.51 27.02 3.89
C HIS A 96 8.86 26.96 2.52
N TRP A 97 7.68 26.33 2.45
CA TRP A 97 6.89 26.26 1.22
C TRP A 97 6.04 27.53 1.02
N PRO A 98 5.87 28.01 -0.22
CA PRO A 98 4.96 29.10 -0.51
C PRO A 98 3.51 28.67 -0.20
N LEU A 99 2.74 29.55 0.44
CA LEU A 99 1.34 29.26 0.80
C LEU A 99 0.38 29.27 -0.40
N LEU A 100 0.74 29.99 -1.47
CA LEU A 100 -0.14 30.30 -2.61
C LEU A 100 0.44 29.90 -3.96
N GLU A 101 1.76 29.82 -4.10
CA GLU A 101 2.42 29.36 -5.33
C GLU A 101 2.74 27.88 -5.24
N VAL A 102 1.88 27.05 -5.86
CA VAL A 102 2.15 25.62 -6.00
C VAL A 102 3.01 25.43 -7.25
N GLY A 103 4.32 25.67 -7.15
CA GLY A 103 5.30 25.33 -8.18
C GLY A 103 5.42 23.81 -8.39
N THR A 104 6.01 23.39 -9.51
CA THR A 104 6.20 21.96 -9.83
C THR A 104 6.93 21.23 -8.69
N GLU A 105 7.83 21.91 -8.00
CA GLU A 105 8.60 21.43 -6.84
C GLU A 105 7.67 20.95 -5.72
N THR A 106 6.76 21.81 -5.27
CA THR A 106 5.80 21.47 -4.22
C THR A 106 4.84 20.38 -4.67
N ARG A 107 4.45 20.36 -5.96
CA ARG A 107 3.58 19.30 -6.52
C ARG A 107 4.27 17.96 -6.49
N LEU A 108 5.56 17.88 -6.85
CA LEU A 108 6.33 16.65 -6.82
C LEU A 108 6.43 16.07 -5.40
N VAL A 109 6.67 16.91 -4.40
CA VAL A 109 6.68 16.48 -2.98
C VAL A 109 5.32 15.90 -2.59
N VAL A 110 4.22 16.59 -2.89
CA VAL A 110 2.87 16.13 -2.54
C VAL A 110 2.50 14.84 -3.26
N ILE A 111 2.91 14.68 -4.53
CA ILE A 111 2.72 13.43 -5.27
C ILE A 111 3.49 12.30 -4.59
N ALA A 112 4.75 12.53 -4.20
CA ALA A 112 5.58 11.55 -3.50
C ALA A 112 4.97 11.15 -2.14
N GLU A 113 4.54 12.11 -1.31
CA GLU A 113 3.87 11.87 -0.03
C GLU A 113 2.64 10.97 -0.21
N ASN A 114 1.81 11.27 -1.22
CA ASN A 114 0.62 10.48 -1.51
C ASN A 114 0.94 9.07 -2.02
N LEU A 115 1.99 8.92 -2.83
CA LEU A 115 2.45 7.61 -3.32
C LEU A 115 2.94 6.74 -2.16
N VAL A 116 3.81 7.28 -1.31
CA VAL A 116 4.33 6.56 -0.14
C VAL A 116 3.21 6.21 0.84
N ALA A 117 2.26 7.12 1.08
CA ALA A 117 1.10 6.82 1.91
C ALA A 117 0.26 5.65 1.36
N ARG A 118 0.08 5.57 0.03
CA ARG A 118 -0.62 4.45 -0.61
C ARG A 118 0.17 3.15 -0.52
N ILE A 119 1.49 3.19 -0.75
CA ILE A 119 2.38 2.03 -0.60
C ILE A 119 2.31 1.47 0.82
N ILE A 120 2.45 2.32 1.84
CA ILE A 120 2.45 1.88 3.24
C ILE A 120 1.09 1.32 3.66
N SER A 121 0.01 1.84 3.08
CA SER A 121 -1.36 1.36 3.35
C SER A 121 -1.73 0.10 2.57
N ASP A 122 -0.89 -0.36 1.63
CA ASP A 122 -1.16 -1.56 0.83
C ASP A 122 -1.01 -2.81 1.72
N PRO A 123 -2.03 -3.69 1.78
CA PRO A 123 -1.93 -4.93 2.56
C PRO A 123 -0.74 -5.81 2.19
N ALA A 124 -0.32 -5.80 0.92
CA ALA A 124 0.87 -6.52 0.47
C ALA A 124 2.13 -6.00 1.18
N TRP A 125 2.21 -4.69 1.44
CA TRP A 125 3.32 -4.05 2.14
C TRP A 125 3.45 -4.47 3.60
N ALA A 126 2.43 -5.04 4.23
CA ALA A 126 2.53 -5.60 5.59
C ALA A 126 2.97 -7.08 5.61
N HIS A 127 3.02 -7.75 4.45
CA HIS A 127 3.28 -9.18 4.38
C HIS A 127 4.75 -9.53 4.72
N PRO A 128 5.04 -10.59 5.52
CA PRO A 128 6.42 -10.93 5.93
C PRO A 128 7.41 -11.13 4.79
N LEU A 129 6.95 -11.60 3.62
CA LEU A 129 7.80 -11.75 2.43
C LEU A 129 8.44 -10.44 1.96
N LEU A 130 7.89 -9.28 2.34
CA LEU A 130 8.45 -7.96 2.04
C LEU A 130 9.24 -7.35 3.21
N ASP A 131 9.50 -8.09 4.30
CA ASP A 131 10.30 -7.59 5.44
C ASP A 131 11.68 -7.08 5.01
N GLY A 132 12.35 -7.80 4.11
CA GLY A 132 13.63 -7.38 3.53
C GLY A 132 13.53 -6.13 2.65
N HIS A 133 12.37 -5.87 2.04
CA HIS A 133 12.14 -4.64 1.29
C HIS A 133 11.83 -3.47 2.22
N ARG A 134 11.09 -3.70 3.32
CA ARG A 134 10.79 -2.69 4.35
C ARG A 134 12.04 -2.17 5.05
N SER A 135 13.03 -3.04 5.29
CA SER A 135 14.30 -2.65 5.93
C SER A 135 15.23 -1.88 5.00
N VAL A 136 15.13 -2.11 3.69
CA VAL A 136 15.94 -1.44 2.66
C VAL A 136 15.31 -0.13 2.17
N LEU A 137 13.98 -0.09 2.03
CA LEU A 137 13.24 1.08 1.57
C LEU A 137 12.89 1.98 2.75
N GLY A 138 13.85 2.81 3.15
CA GLY A 138 13.63 3.89 4.09
C GLY A 138 12.79 5.00 3.46
N PHE A 139 11.48 4.80 3.26
CA PHE A 139 10.60 5.78 2.63
C PHE A 139 10.61 7.15 3.32
N THR A 140 10.84 7.18 4.64
CA THR A 140 11.11 8.41 5.39
C THR A 140 12.32 9.17 4.83
N ILE A 141 13.43 8.46 4.60
CA ILE A 141 14.66 9.03 4.06
C ILE A 141 14.42 9.51 2.63
N GLU A 142 13.75 8.69 1.80
CA GLU A 142 13.45 9.03 0.41
C GLU A 142 12.57 10.29 0.30
N LEU A 143 11.51 10.39 1.10
CA LEU A 143 10.66 11.59 1.13
C LEU A 143 11.43 12.83 1.56
N HIS A 144 12.31 12.73 2.56
CA HIS A 144 13.13 13.87 2.98
C HIS A 144 14.12 14.29 1.89
N MET A 145 14.73 13.33 1.18
CA MET A 145 15.62 13.64 0.07
C MET A 145 14.88 14.34 -1.09
N ILE A 146 13.67 13.87 -1.43
CA ILE A 146 12.81 14.51 -2.44
C ILE A 146 12.42 15.93 -1.99
N ALA A 147 11.97 16.10 -0.75
CA ALA A 147 11.57 17.39 -0.21
C ALA A 147 12.74 18.39 -0.15
N ALA A 148 13.93 17.95 0.27
CA ALA A 148 15.13 18.77 0.30
C ALA A 148 15.54 19.24 -1.10
N ALA A 149 15.61 18.31 -2.07
CA ALA A 149 15.96 18.64 -3.45
C ALA A 149 14.91 19.55 -4.13
N ALA A 150 13.62 19.33 -3.87
CA ALA A 150 12.55 20.19 -4.36
C ALA A 150 12.63 21.60 -3.76
N HIS A 151 12.97 21.72 -2.47
CA HIS A 151 13.16 23.01 -1.82
C HIS A 151 14.39 23.75 -2.37
N GLU A 152 15.49 23.05 -2.63
CA GLU A 152 16.67 23.65 -3.27
C GLU A 152 16.37 24.11 -4.70
N LEU A 153 15.59 23.35 -5.48
CA LEU A 153 15.12 23.77 -6.79
C LEU A 153 14.25 25.05 -6.71
N LEU A 154 13.33 25.10 -5.76
CA LEU A 154 12.49 26.28 -5.50
C LEU A 154 13.36 27.49 -5.12
N ARG A 155 14.36 27.29 -4.26
CA ARG A 155 15.30 28.35 -3.85
C ARG A 155 16.13 28.83 -5.04
N LEU A 156 16.64 27.92 -5.86
CA LEU A 156 17.40 28.25 -7.06
C LEU A 156 16.56 29.10 -8.02
N ARG A 157 15.30 28.71 -8.26
CA ARG A 157 14.39 29.44 -9.17
C ARG A 157 13.98 30.80 -8.61
N SER A 158 13.65 30.89 -7.32
CA SER A 158 13.23 32.14 -6.69
C SER A 158 14.37 33.16 -6.54
N THR A 159 15.62 32.69 -6.44
CA THR A 159 16.81 33.56 -6.34
C THR A 159 17.50 33.81 -7.69
N THR A 160 17.05 33.18 -8.78
CA THR A 160 17.58 33.44 -10.11
C THR A 160 16.99 34.74 -10.64
N PRO A 161 17.81 35.79 -10.88
CA PRO A 161 17.32 37.06 -11.35
C PRO A 161 16.80 36.96 -12.79
N THR A 162 15.96 37.92 -13.19
CA THR A 162 15.61 38.11 -14.60
C THR A 162 16.86 38.34 -15.42
N LEU A 163 16.91 37.74 -16.61
CA LEU A 163 18.02 37.87 -17.53
C LEU A 163 18.27 39.36 -17.86
N PRO A 164 19.48 39.89 -17.63
CA PRO A 164 19.80 41.27 -17.97
C PRO A 164 19.69 41.53 -19.48
N ALA A 165 19.32 42.77 -19.83
CA ALA A 165 19.39 43.25 -21.21
C ALA A 165 20.83 43.20 -21.72
N ASP A 166 21.01 42.78 -22.97
CA ASP A 166 22.33 42.72 -23.59
C ASP A 166 22.80 44.13 -23.97
N ASP A 167 23.97 44.52 -23.45
CA ASP A 167 24.62 45.80 -23.76
C ASP A 167 25.96 45.63 -24.48
N GLY A 168 26.31 44.39 -24.86
CA GLY A 168 27.55 44.06 -25.57
C GLY A 168 28.82 43.98 -24.70
N THR A 169 28.72 44.06 -23.36
CA THR A 169 29.88 43.97 -22.46
C THR A 169 30.24 42.53 -22.05
N ASP A 170 31.54 42.26 -21.88
CA ASP A 170 32.04 40.95 -21.42
C ASP A 170 31.52 40.55 -20.03
N GLN A 171 31.21 41.53 -19.17
CA GLN A 171 30.65 41.30 -17.85
C GLN A 171 29.22 40.74 -17.96
N LEU A 172 28.42 41.26 -18.90
CA LEU A 172 27.08 40.76 -19.17
C LEU A 172 27.07 39.42 -19.92
N ALA A 173 28.06 39.17 -20.77
CA ALA A 173 28.27 37.83 -21.35
C ALA A 173 28.49 36.77 -20.26
N LYS A 174 29.30 37.07 -19.22
CA LYS A 174 29.51 36.18 -18.07
C LYS A 174 28.24 36.00 -17.23
N ALA A 175 27.49 37.09 -16.99
CA ALA A 175 26.22 37.01 -16.25
C ALA A 175 25.18 36.15 -16.99
N ARG A 176 25.13 36.24 -18.32
CA ARG A 176 24.27 35.41 -19.17
C ARG A 176 24.66 33.93 -19.12
N ALA A 177 25.95 33.62 -19.22
CA ALA A 177 26.43 32.25 -19.10
C ALA A 177 26.09 31.63 -17.73
N GLU A 178 26.19 32.40 -16.64
CA GLU A 178 25.78 31.95 -15.31
C GLU A 178 24.26 31.78 -15.20
N TRP A 179 23.47 32.67 -15.80
CA TRP A 179 22.02 32.55 -15.87
C TRP A 179 21.58 31.28 -16.62
N ASP A 180 22.21 31.00 -17.77
CA ASP A 180 21.98 29.78 -18.55
C ASP A 180 22.36 28.53 -17.75
N ARG A 181 23.52 28.56 -17.09
CA ARG A 181 23.97 27.47 -16.22
C ARG A 181 22.95 27.15 -15.13
N ARG A 182 22.39 28.16 -14.46
CA ARG A 182 21.36 27.95 -13.42
C ARG A 182 20.09 27.33 -13.98
N HIS A 183 19.67 27.72 -15.18
CA HIS A 183 18.51 27.11 -15.85
C HIS A 183 18.75 25.64 -16.20
N VAL A 184 19.93 25.32 -16.72
CA VAL A 184 20.33 23.93 -17.01
C VAL A 184 20.35 23.09 -15.72
N VAL A 185 20.97 23.60 -14.65
CA VAL A 185 20.99 22.91 -13.36
C VAL A 185 19.58 22.71 -12.81
N ALA A 186 18.72 23.73 -12.88
CA ALA A 186 17.33 23.63 -12.44
C ALA A 186 16.55 22.55 -13.21
N ALA A 187 16.74 22.48 -14.53
CA ALA A 187 16.11 21.45 -15.37
C ALA A 187 16.60 20.04 -15.03
N LEU A 188 17.90 19.86 -14.79
CA LEU A 188 18.47 18.56 -14.40
C LEU A 188 17.95 18.10 -13.03
N VAL A 189 17.83 19.02 -12.06
CA VAL A 189 17.27 18.70 -10.74
C VAL A 189 15.78 18.35 -10.84
N GLU A 190 15.01 19.08 -11.65
CA GLU A 190 13.60 18.75 -11.91
C GLU A 190 13.45 17.37 -12.54
N ASP A 191 14.27 17.05 -13.56
CA ASP A 191 14.24 15.76 -14.24
C ASP A 191 14.56 14.60 -13.28
N ALA A 192 15.61 14.75 -12.47
CA ALA A 192 15.97 13.77 -11.45
C ALA A 192 14.87 13.59 -10.38
N LEU A 193 14.19 14.68 -9.97
CA LEU A 193 13.06 14.60 -9.06
C LEU A 193 11.88 13.85 -9.69
N VAL A 194 11.56 14.15 -10.96
CA VAL A 194 10.52 13.45 -11.71
C VAL A 194 10.82 11.95 -11.79
N ASP A 195 12.06 11.57 -12.07
CA ASP A 195 12.47 10.17 -12.16
C ASP A 195 12.37 9.44 -10.81
N ARG A 196 12.75 10.09 -9.71
CA ARG A 196 12.58 9.52 -8.35
C ARG A 196 11.12 9.31 -7.99
N VAL A 197 10.25 10.28 -8.28
CA VAL A 197 8.80 10.15 -8.04
C VAL A 197 8.20 9.09 -8.97
N ALA A 198 8.69 8.97 -10.21
CA ALA A 198 8.27 7.93 -11.14
C ALA A 198 8.68 6.53 -10.64
N ALA A 199 9.86 6.38 -10.04
CA ALA A 199 10.27 5.14 -9.41
C ALA A 199 9.34 4.73 -8.25
N LEU A 200 8.91 5.68 -7.41
CA LEU A 200 7.89 5.43 -6.38
C LEU A 200 6.56 4.96 -6.99
N ARG A 201 6.13 5.57 -8.10
CA ARG A 201 4.91 5.15 -8.82
C ARG A 201 5.06 3.75 -9.43
N ALA A 202 6.20 3.44 -10.03
CA ALA A 202 6.46 2.10 -10.56
C ALA A 202 6.44 1.05 -9.44
N TYR A 203 7.01 1.38 -8.27
CA TYR A 203 6.98 0.51 -7.10
C TYR A 203 5.55 0.25 -6.61
N GLU A 204 4.73 1.30 -6.49
CA GLU A 204 3.31 1.17 -6.16
C GLU A 204 2.56 0.27 -7.16
N GLN A 205 2.81 0.44 -8.46
CA GLN A 205 2.20 -0.39 -9.50
C GLN A 205 2.62 -1.87 -9.39
N ALA A 206 3.87 -2.12 -9.01
CA ALA A 206 4.40 -3.47 -8.82
C ALA A 206 3.83 -4.19 -7.57
N LEU A 207 3.38 -3.44 -6.55
CA LEU A 207 2.73 -4.03 -5.37
C LEU A 207 1.34 -4.61 -5.67
N THR A 208 0.61 -4.00 -6.62
CA THR A 208 -0.75 -4.44 -6.96
C THR A 208 -0.86 -5.92 -7.33
N PRO A 209 -0.06 -6.47 -8.28
CA PRO A 209 -0.13 -7.89 -8.60
C PRO A 209 0.31 -8.80 -7.45
N ILE A 210 1.22 -8.34 -6.58
CA ILE A 210 1.64 -9.08 -5.38
C ILE A 210 0.45 -9.19 -4.40
N GLY A 211 -0.28 -8.11 -4.17
CA GLY A 211 -1.48 -8.11 -3.34
C GLY A 211 -2.54 -9.09 -3.86
N VAL A 212 -2.77 -9.12 -5.18
CA VAL A 212 -3.67 -10.10 -5.81
C VAL A 212 -3.19 -11.53 -5.58
N ALA A 213 -1.90 -11.80 -5.76
CA ALA A 213 -1.35 -13.13 -5.56
C ALA A 213 -1.47 -13.61 -4.10
N LEU A 214 -1.20 -12.72 -3.13
CA LEU A 214 -1.34 -13.04 -1.70
C LEU A 214 -2.79 -13.34 -1.31
N ASN A 215 -3.75 -12.53 -1.80
CA ASN A 215 -5.17 -12.78 -1.55
C ASN A 215 -5.65 -14.10 -2.16
N ASN A 216 -5.20 -14.42 -3.37
CA ASN A 216 -5.49 -15.69 -4.02
C ASN A 216 -4.90 -16.87 -3.23
N LEU A 217 -3.66 -16.74 -2.75
CA LEU A 217 -3.00 -17.78 -1.95
C LEU A 217 -3.73 -18.02 -0.62
N GLN A 218 -4.16 -16.96 0.05
CA GLN A 218 -5.00 -17.06 1.24
C GLN A 218 -6.31 -17.79 0.93
N SER A 219 -7.02 -17.36 -0.12
CA SER A 219 -8.29 -17.99 -0.54
C SER A 219 -8.12 -19.48 -0.85
N VAL A 220 -7.05 -19.86 -1.56
CA VAL A 220 -6.75 -21.27 -1.87
C VAL A 220 -6.45 -22.07 -0.60
N THR A 221 -5.74 -21.49 0.35
CA THR A 221 -5.40 -22.15 1.62
C THR A 221 -6.64 -22.36 2.48
N GLU A 222 -7.53 -21.37 2.54
CA GLU A 222 -8.82 -21.47 3.25
C GLU A 222 -9.74 -22.52 2.61
N LEU A 223 -9.84 -22.54 1.28
CA LEU A 223 -10.59 -23.58 0.55
C LEU A 223 -10.01 -24.97 0.77
N ALA A 224 -8.68 -25.10 0.78
CA ALA A 224 -8.02 -26.38 1.03
C ALA A 224 -8.22 -26.87 2.48
N ALA A 225 -8.20 -25.97 3.45
CA ALA A 225 -8.45 -26.31 4.85
C ALA A 225 -9.92 -26.72 5.11
N GLY A 226 -10.87 -26.06 4.44
CA GLY A 226 -12.31 -26.37 4.54
C GLY A 226 -12.78 -27.57 3.71
N ALA A 227 -11.93 -28.13 2.85
CA ALA A 227 -12.29 -29.23 1.95
C ALA A 227 -12.76 -30.49 2.72
N ALA A 228 -12.11 -30.81 3.84
CA ALA A 228 -12.47 -31.98 4.65
C ALA A 228 -13.86 -31.85 5.30
N ASP A 229 -14.30 -30.63 5.61
CA ASP A 229 -15.64 -30.39 6.16
C ASP A 229 -16.72 -30.55 5.09
N VAL A 230 -16.43 -30.11 3.85
CA VAL A 230 -17.34 -30.31 2.71
C VAL A 230 -17.49 -31.79 2.39
N ASP A 231 -16.38 -32.54 2.34
CA ASP A 231 -16.41 -34.00 2.09
C ASP A 231 -17.17 -34.74 3.20
N ARG A 232 -17.02 -34.32 4.46
CA ARG A 232 -17.77 -34.86 5.59
C ARG A 232 -19.27 -34.60 5.46
N ILE A 233 -19.68 -33.39 5.08
CA ILE A 233 -21.09 -33.04 4.87
C ILE A 233 -21.67 -33.84 3.70
N PHE A 234 -20.93 -33.97 2.59
CA PHE A 234 -21.34 -34.83 1.47
C PHE A 234 -21.51 -36.28 1.90
N GLY A 235 -20.60 -36.82 2.71
CA GLY A 235 -20.73 -38.15 3.30
C GLY A 235 -21.98 -38.29 4.19
N GLN A 236 -22.29 -37.25 4.98
CA GLN A 236 -23.51 -37.22 5.81
C GLN A 236 -24.79 -37.18 4.98
N ILE A 237 -24.81 -36.42 3.87
CA ILE A 237 -25.96 -36.36 2.96
C ILE A 237 -26.20 -37.73 2.32
N ILE A 238 -25.16 -38.36 1.77
CA ILE A 238 -25.26 -39.71 1.17
C ILE A 238 -25.73 -40.73 2.20
N GLY A 239 -25.20 -40.68 3.43
CA GLY A 239 -25.64 -41.55 4.53
C GLY A 239 -27.09 -41.31 4.95
N SER A 240 -27.54 -40.05 4.98
CA SER A 240 -28.92 -39.67 5.27
C SER A 240 -29.89 -40.13 4.19
N ASP A 241 -29.53 -39.98 2.91
CA ASP A 241 -30.34 -40.43 1.78
C ASP A 241 -30.50 -41.96 1.81
N TYR A 242 -29.44 -42.70 2.12
CA TYR A 242 -29.50 -44.15 2.30
C TYR A 242 -30.43 -44.55 3.46
N ALA A 243 -30.30 -43.88 4.62
CA ALA A 243 -31.15 -44.15 5.78
C ALA A 243 -32.63 -43.83 5.51
N ALA A 244 -32.91 -42.75 4.78
CA ALA A 244 -34.26 -42.38 4.35
C ALA A 244 -34.85 -43.44 3.41
N GLY A 245 -34.08 -43.91 2.43
CA GLY A 245 -34.47 -45.00 1.54
C GLY A 245 -34.79 -46.29 2.28
N HIS A 246 -33.94 -46.68 3.24
CA HIS A 246 -34.19 -47.87 4.07
C HIS A 246 -35.45 -47.74 4.94
N THR A 247 -35.68 -46.57 5.52
CA THR A 247 -36.89 -46.29 6.32
C THR A 247 -38.15 -46.36 5.46
N ASN A 248 -38.09 -45.87 4.22
CA ASN A 248 -39.21 -45.97 3.27
C ASN A 248 -39.51 -47.43 2.90
N ALA A 249 -38.49 -48.26 2.68
CA ALA A 249 -38.67 -49.69 2.43
C ALA A 249 -39.31 -50.41 3.64
N MET A 250 -38.85 -50.13 4.87
CA MET A 250 -39.47 -50.69 6.08
C MET A 250 -40.94 -50.24 6.24
N ARG A 251 -41.27 -49.03 5.80
CA ARG A 251 -42.66 -48.54 5.78
C ARG A 251 -43.51 -49.34 4.79
N GLU A 252 -43.00 -49.59 3.58
CA GLU A 252 -43.67 -50.43 2.58
C GLU A 252 -43.91 -51.84 3.12
N ASP A 253 -42.92 -52.44 3.78
CA ASP A 253 -43.07 -53.75 4.44
C ASP A 253 -44.18 -53.74 5.51
N ILE A 254 -44.31 -52.66 6.29
CA ILE A 254 -45.38 -52.50 7.30
C ILE A 254 -46.75 -52.38 6.64
N ASP A 255 -46.85 -51.63 5.54
CA ASP A 255 -48.10 -51.50 4.78
C ASP A 255 -48.52 -52.86 4.18
N ASP A 256 -47.58 -53.66 3.70
CA ASP A 256 -47.81 -55.02 3.21
C ASP A 256 -48.26 -55.97 4.33
N VAL A 257 -47.61 -55.92 5.51
CA VAL A 257 -48.03 -56.70 6.68
C VAL A 257 -49.45 -56.32 7.11
N ARG A 258 -49.76 -55.02 7.11
CA ARG A 258 -51.10 -54.52 7.43
C ARG A 258 -52.13 -55.03 6.43
N ALA A 259 -51.85 -54.93 5.13
CA ALA A 259 -52.73 -55.45 4.08
C ALA A 259 -52.97 -56.96 4.24
N GLY A 260 -51.92 -57.72 4.60
CA GLY A 260 -52.01 -59.14 4.90
C GLY A 260 -52.91 -59.45 6.12
N LEU A 261 -52.81 -58.66 7.20
CA LEU A 261 -53.67 -58.80 8.36
C LEU A 261 -55.13 -58.43 8.06
N ASP A 262 -55.37 -57.34 7.32
CA ASP A 262 -56.71 -56.92 6.90
C ASP A 262 -57.37 -58.01 6.04
N ALA A 263 -56.61 -58.64 5.14
CA ALA A 263 -57.09 -59.78 4.34
C ALA A 263 -57.44 -61.00 5.21
N GLN A 264 -56.65 -61.29 6.25
CA GLN A 264 -56.95 -62.38 7.19
C GLN A 264 -58.21 -62.08 8.02
N VAL A 265 -58.38 -60.85 8.48
CA VAL A 265 -59.59 -60.42 9.20
C VAL A 265 -60.82 -60.56 8.31
N ALA A 266 -60.76 -60.08 7.07
CA ALA A 266 -61.86 -60.22 6.10
C ALA A 266 -62.20 -61.69 5.81
N TYR A 267 -61.18 -62.55 5.70
CA TYR A 267 -61.36 -63.99 5.55
C TYR A 267 -62.06 -64.62 6.77
N LEU A 268 -61.63 -64.30 7.99
CA LEU A 268 -62.26 -64.80 9.21
C LEU A 268 -63.70 -64.27 9.38
N ASP A 269 -63.96 -63.02 9.03
CA ASP A 269 -65.32 -62.46 9.04
C ASP A 269 -66.22 -63.17 8.02
N SER A 270 -65.70 -63.56 6.85
CA SER A 270 -66.43 -64.37 5.86
C SER A 270 -66.79 -65.78 6.36
N LEU A 271 -66.01 -66.33 7.29
CA LEU A 271 -66.25 -67.64 7.94
C LEU A 271 -67.26 -67.54 9.10
N ILE A 272 -67.36 -66.38 9.75
CA ILE A 272 -68.26 -66.13 10.89
C ILE A 272 -69.59 -65.49 10.44
N GLY A 273 -69.64 -64.94 9.22
CA GLY A 273 -70.86 -64.48 8.55
C GLY A 273 -71.94 -65.57 8.51
N PRO A 274 -73.23 -65.20 8.60
CA PRO A 274 -74.26 -66.05 9.18
C PRO A 274 -74.44 -67.36 8.41
N HIS A 275 -74.46 -68.47 9.15
CA HIS A 275 -75.35 -69.59 8.84
C HIS A 275 -76.79 -69.03 8.78
N ARG A 276 -77.16 -68.49 7.62
CA ARG A 276 -78.56 -68.36 7.24
C ARG A 276 -79.06 -69.78 7.06
N ASN A 277 -79.72 -70.25 8.11
CA ASN A 277 -80.60 -71.40 8.13
C ASN A 277 -81.34 -71.51 6.78
N ALA A 278 -81.11 -72.62 6.07
CA ALA A 278 -82.13 -73.21 5.23
C ALA A 278 -83.17 -73.89 6.14
#